data_AF-A0A2M7IVK3-F1
#
_entry.id   AF-A0A2M7IVK3-F1
#
_cell.length_a   1.000
_cell.length_b   1.000
_cell.length_c   1.000
_cell.angle_alpha   90.00
_cell.angle_beta   90.00
_cell.angle_gamma   90.00
#
_symmetry.space_group_name_H-M   'P 1'
#
loop_
_entity.id
_entity.type
_entity.pdbx_description
1 polymer ?
#
loop_
_entity_poly.entity_id
_entity_poly.type
_entity_poly.pdbx_seq_one_letter_code
_entity_poly.pdbx_strand_id
1 'polypeptide(L)'
;MSSKKVFVRDLVDEYSVRAKNFGDHSSFEFFGVSNEDGITKSKNAAKDKVEDYKIIEQGCFAYNPYRINVGSIAYLDEDIKGFISPAYVVFKTKPKSIIPELLFKFLKSKEGLRQIKLYARGTVRQALRFEDLCKIELTIPHYDEQVKLFEKISLTENETIKLNNETDFQLNIVTQLRQAFLREAMQGKLVPQDKNDEPATELLKRIKAEKEKLIVEGKLKKQKPLPEIKPEEIPYQPPNDLIFVRLQDICHIEKGNIGIMKAAPGDYPLVTLSEERLSDKDYYFDCKAVIIPIISSAGHGKAEMKRMHYQEGKFSVGNILCAVHPFN
;
A
#
# COMPACT_ATOMS: atom_id res chain seq x y z
N MET A 1 6.17 -28.58 31.11
CA MET A 1 5.12 -27.73 31.71
C MET A 1 3.89 -28.58 31.94
N SER A 2 3.32 -28.56 33.14
CA SER A 2 2.00 -29.15 33.37
C SER A 2 0.96 -28.27 32.69
N SER A 3 0.12 -28.86 31.84
CA SER A 3 -0.95 -28.15 31.14
C SER A 3 -2.28 -28.81 31.47
N LYS A 4 -3.34 -28.00 31.53
CA LYS A 4 -4.69 -28.47 31.78
C LYS A 4 -5.61 -28.07 30.63
N LYS A 5 -6.51 -28.98 30.30
CA LYS A 5 -7.62 -28.77 29.37
C LYS A 5 -8.76 -28.10 30.13
N VAL A 6 -9.23 -26.97 29.63
CA VAL A 6 -10.29 -26.15 30.24
C VAL A 6 -11.24 -25.63 29.16
N PHE A 7 -12.45 -25.26 29.57
CA PHE A 7 -13.40 -24.59 28.69
C PHE A 7 -13.37 -23.08 28.93
N VAL A 8 -13.73 -22.29 27.91
CA VAL A 8 -13.82 -20.82 28.04
C VAL A 8 -14.75 -20.43 29.19
N ARG A 9 -15.85 -21.16 29.42
CA ARG A 9 -16.78 -20.93 30.57
C ARG A 9 -16.09 -20.92 31.93
N ASP A 10 -15.00 -21.68 32.07
CA ASP A 10 -14.26 -21.82 33.32
C ASP A 10 -13.34 -20.60 33.55
N LEU A 11 -13.11 -19.78 32.50
CA LEU A 11 -12.14 -18.69 32.47
C LEU A 11 -12.77 -17.31 32.36
N VAL A 12 -14.04 -17.19 31.96
CA VAL A 12 -14.69 -15.90 31.70
C VAL A 12 -16.06 -15.79 32.35
N ASP A 13 -16.51 -14.56 32.55
CA ASP A 13 -17.87 -14.20 32.97
C ASP A 13 -18.47 -13.18 31.98
N GLU A 14 -19.77 -13.30 31.71
CA GLU A 14 -20.46 -12.33 30.88
C GLU A 14 -20.53 -10.97 31.59
N TYR A 15 -20.24 -9.89 30.87
CA TYR A 15 -20.28 -8.52 31.36
C TYR A 15 -21.34 -7.74 30.59
N SER A 16 -22.61 -7.90 30.97
CA SER A 16 -23.75 -7.27 30.29
C SER A 16 -24.40 -6.16 31.14
N VAL A 17 -23.58 -5.24 31.64
CA VAL A 17 -24.07 -4.06 32.38
C VAL A 17 -24.64 -3.03 31.41
N ARG A 18 -25.84 -2.52 31.68
CA ARG A 18 -26.53 -1.51 30.84
C ARG A 18 -26.29 -0.10 31.38
N ALA A 19 -26.26 0.90 30.51
CA ALA A 19 -26.09 2.30 30.87
C ALA A 19 -27.11 2.78 31.93
N LYS A 20 -28.39 2.40 31.77
CA LYS A 20 -29.45 2.70 32.76
C LYS A 20 -29.23 2.15 34.17
N ASN A 21 -28.38 1.14 34.30
CA ASN A 21 -28.03 0.49 35.55
C ASN A 21 -26.61 0.87 36.00
N PHE A 22 -25.96 1.78 35.29
CA PHE A 22 -24.63 2.27 35.58
C PHE A 22 -24.74 3.64 36.24
N GLY A 23 -23.74 4.02 37.04
CA GLY A 23 -23.69 5.34 37.70
C GLY A 23 -23.58 6.50 36.70
N ASP A 24 -22.93 7.60 37.10
CA ASP A 24 -22.68 8.69 36.15
C ASP A 24 -21.87 8.20 34.93
N HIS A 25 -22.39 8.53 33.75
CA HIS A 25 -21.86 8.13 32.44
C HIS A 25 -21.96 9.28 31.43
N SER A 26 -22.09 10.52 31.91
CA SER A 26 -22.25 11.73 31.09
C SER A 26 -21.07 12.00 30.14
N SER A 27 -19.87 11.53 30.49
CA SER A 27 -18.63 11.71 29.71
C SER A 27 -18.31 10.57 28.73
N PHE A 28 -19.13 9.52 28.70
CA PHE A 28 -18.82 8.30 27.96
C PHE A 28 -19.02 8.46 26.46
N GLU A 29 -18.09 7.90 25.69
CA GLU A 29 -18.17 7.86 24.23
C GLU A 29 -18.74 6.54 23.72
N PHE A 30 -19.19 6.53 22.46
CA PHE A 30 -19.70 5.33 21.82
C PHE A 30 -18.59 4.58 21.10
N PHE A 31 -18.55 3.27 21.29
CA PHE A 31 -17.57 2.37 20.72
C PHE A 31 -18.21 1.28 19.87
N GLY A 32 -17.43 0.74 18.94
CA GLY A 32 -17.72 -0.45 18.16
C GLY A 32 -16.47 -1.28 17.96
N VAL A 33 -16.62 -2.45 17.32
CA VAL A 33 -15.49 -3.34 17.03
C VAL A 33 -15.18 -3.33 15.54
N SER A 34 -13.94 -2.99 15.21
CA SER A 34 -13.28 -3.13 13.91
C SER A 34 -12.43 -4.40 13.89
N ASN A 35 -12.28 -5.01 12.72
CA ASN A 35 -11.37 -6.15 12.55
C ASN A 35 -9.90 -5.72 12.62
N GLU A 36 -9.62 -4.49 12.18
CA GLU A 36 -8.28 -3.93 12.05
C GLU A 36 -7.88 -3.22 13.34
N ASP A 37 -8.71 -2.28 13.80
CA ASP A 37 -8.39 -1.37 14.90
C ASP A 37 -8.90 -1.83 16.27
N GLY A 38 -9.56 -2.99 16.36
CA GLY A 38 -10.16 -3.46 17.61
C GLY A 38 -11.32 -2.58 18.07
N ILE A 39 -11.31 -2.12 19.33
CA ILE A 39 -12.37 -1.25 19.87
C ILE A 39 -12.06 0.19 19.49
N THR A 40 -12.96 0.81 18.72
CA THR A 40 -12.78 2.17 18.21
C THR A 40 -14.06 3.00 18.36
N LYS A 41 -13.94 4.33 18.32
CA LYS A 41 -15.08 5.24 18.42
C LYS A 41 -16.07 4.97 17.27
N SER A 42 -17.33 4.77 17.62
CA SER A 42 -18.39 4.52 16.67
C SER A 42 -18.85 5.82 16.01
N LYS A 43 -18.85 5.85 14.67
CA LYS A 43 -19.40 6.96 13.89
C LYS A 43 -20.93 6.93 13.79
N ASN A 44 -21.54 5.75 13.97
CA ASN A 44 -22.96 5.49 13.71
C ASN A 44 -23.70 5.09 14.99
N ALA A 45 -23.65 5.93 16.01
CA ALA A 45 -24.32 5.69 17.29
C ALA A 45 -25.74 6.29 17.32
N ALA A 46 -26.71 5.48 17.74
CA ALA A 46 -28.06 5.96 18.09
C ALA A 46 -28.02 6.66 19.45
N LYS A 47 -27.63 7.94 19.45
CA LYS A 47 -27.43 8.77 20.65
C LYS A 47 -28.71 8.98 21.47
N ASP A 48 -29.87 8.79 20.85
CA ASP A 48 -31.19 8.85 21.48
C ASP A 48 -31.51 7.63 22.37
N LYS A 49 -30.70 6.56 22.30
CA LYS A 49 -30.94 5.29 23.01
C LYS A 49 -29.81 4.88 23.95
N VAL A 50 -29.12 5.84 24.55
CA VAL A 50 -27.94 5.59 25.41
C VAL A 50 -28.24 4.55 26.49
N GLU A 51 -29.40 4.66 27.13
CA GLU A 51 -29.84 3.79 28.23
C GLU A 51 -29.87 2.29 27.90
N ASP A 52 -30.07 1.96 26.62
CA ASP A 52 -30.07 0.58 26.14
C ASP A 52 -28.67 0.03 25.91
N TYR A 53 -27.66 0.88 25.71
CA TYR A 53 -26.28 0.44 25.43
C TYR A 53 -25.70 -0.32 26.62
N LYS A 54 -24.76 -1.21 26.30
CA LYS A 54 -23.93 -1.89 27.30
C LYS A 54 -22.74 -1.01 27.64
N ILE A 55 -22.22 -1.16 28.85
CA ILE A 55 -20.96 -0.54 29.24
C ILE A 55 -19.80 -1.40 28.76
N ILE A 56 -18.78 -0.75 28.21
CA ILE A 56 -17.48 -1.33 27.97
C ILE A 56 -16.43 -0.56 28.76
N GLU A 57 -15.49 -1.27 29.36
CA GLU A 57 -14.42 -0.71 30.17
C GLU A 57 -13.17 -1.59 30.07
N GLN A 58 -12.03 -1.12 30.60
CA GLN A 58 -10.79 -1.89 30.63
C GLN A 58 -11.01 -3.35 31.08
N GLY A 59 -10.35 -4.26 30.38
CA GLY A 59 -10.45 -5.70 30.58
C GLY A 59 -11.64 -6.36 29.85
N CYS A 60 -12.54 -5.59 29.24
CA CYS A 60 -13.66 -6.15 28.47
C CYS A 60 -13.21 -6.70 27.12
N PHE A 61 -13.77 -7.85 26.76
CA PHE A 61 -13.86 -8.32 25.40
C PHE A 61 -15.19 -7.91 24.79
N ALA A 62 -15.19 -7.61 23.50
CA ALA A 62 -16.41 -7.37 22.75
C ALA A 62 -16.35 -8.02 21.37
N TYR A 63 -17.46 -8.64 20.97
CA TYR A 63 -17.63 -9.15 19.60
C TYR A 63 -19.09 -9.13 19.17
N ASN A 64 -19.31 -8.99 17.86
CA ASN A 64 -20.63 -9.17 17.29
C ASN A 64 -20.85 -10.66 17.00
N PRO A 65 -21.87 -11.32 17.58
CA PRO A 65 -22.16 -12.73 17.36
C PRO A 65 -22.18 -13.16 15.90
N TYR A 66 -22.65 -12.28 15.00
CA TYR A 66 -22.83 -12.55 13.57
C TYR A 66 -21.56 -12.32 12.73
N ARG A 67 -20.47 -11.83 13.34
CA ARG A 67 -19.22 -11.50 12.62
C ARG A 67 -17.96 -12.10 13.24
N ILE A 68 -18.07 -12.84 14.34
CA ILE A 68 -16.88 -13.44 14.97
C ILE A 68 -16.21 -14.51 14.10
N ASN A 69 -16.96 -15.17 13.21
CA ASN A 69 -16.43 -16.13 12.25
C ASN A 69 -15.42 -15.53 11.25
N VAL A 70 -15.50 -14.21 11.04
CA VAL A 70 -14.52 -13.42 10.26
C VAL A 70 -13.53 -12.67 11.15
N GLY A 71 -13.39 -13.09 12.42
CA GLY A 71 -12.41 -12.57 13.37
C GLY A 71 -12.79 -11.27 14.09
N SER A 72 -14.06 -10.85 14.02
CA SER A 72 -14.55 -9.59 14.60
C SER A 72 -14.74 -9.68 16.12
N ILE A 73 -13.62 -9.74 16.85
CA ILE A 73 -13.51 -9.72 18.30
C ILE A 73 -12.36 -8.78 18.70
N ALA A 74 -12.53 -8.07 19.81
CA ALA A 74 -11.54 -7.16 20.37
C ALA A 74 -11.48 -7.26 21.90
N TYR A 75 -10.33 -6.89 22.45
CA TYR A 75 -10.04 -6.77 23.87
C TYR A 75 -9.70 -5.30 24.17
N LEU A 76 -10.26 -4.73 25.23
CA LEU A 76 -10.00 -3.35 25.65
C LEU A 76 -8.92 -3.33 26.73
N ASP A 77 -7.70 -3.01 26.35
CA ASP A 77 -6.58 -2.87 27.29
C ASP A 77 -6.44 -1.46 27.86
N GLU A 78 -6.96 -0.46 27.14
CA GLU A 78 -6.91 0.94 27.57
C GLU A 78 -7.84 1.19 28.76
N ASP A 79 -7.40 2.05 29.69
CA ASP A 79 -8.20 2.51 30.83
C ASP A 79 -9.23 3.57 30.40
N ILE A 80 -10.17 3.13 29.57
CA ILE A 80 -11.28 3.94 29.07
C ILE A 80 -12.61 3.25 29.38
N LYS A 81 -13.67 4.05 29.46
CA LYS A 81 -15.05 3.57 29.59
C LYS A 81 -15.93 4.17 28.52
N GLY A 82 -16.95 3.42 28.10
CA GLY A 82 -17.87 3.89 27.11
C GLY A 82 -19.08 3.00 26.88
N PHE A 83 -19.83 3.33 25.84
CA PHE A 83 -21.01 2.62 25.41
C PHE A 83 -20.70 1.69 24.24
N ILE A 84 -21.21 0.48 24.28
CA ILE A 84 -21.18 -0.44 23.13
C ILE A 84 -22.59 -0.97 22.85
N SER A 85 -22.90 -1.13 21.57
CA SER A 85 -24.25 -1.49 21.13
C SER A 85 -24.74 -2.80 21.79
N PRO A 86 -26.04 -2.91 22.12
CA PRO A 86 -26.66 -4.14 22.62
C PRO A 86 -26.38 -5.39 21.79
N ALA A 87 -26.10 -5.22 20.50
CA ALA A 87 -25.80 -6.29 19.56
C ALA A 87 -24.48 -7.02 19.85
N TYR A 88 -23.59 -6.44 20.64
CA TYR A 88 -22.33 -7.05 21.04
C TYR A 88 -22.51 -7.97 22.25
N VAL A 89 -21.81 -9.10 22.23
CA VAL A 89 -21.51 -9.88 23.45
C VAL A 89 -20.29 -9.24 24.09
N VAL A 90 -20.37 -9.02 25.40
CA VAL A 90 -19.32 -8.39 26.20
C VAL A 90 -19.03 -9.30 27.39
N PHE A 91 -17.76 -9.57 27.66
CA PHE A 91 -17.33 -10.48 28.73
C PHE A 91 -15.96 -10.09 29.28
N LYS A 92 -15.61 -10.61 30.47
CA LYS A 92 -14.31 -10.42 31.11
C LYS A 92 -13.72 -11.76 31.52
N THR A 93 -12.40 -11.83 31.61
CA THR A 93 -11.72 -12.98 32.20
C THR A 93 -11.84 -12.97 33.72
N LYS A 94 -11.98 -14.16 34.33
CA LYS A 94 -11.91 -14.34 35.77
C LYS A 94 -10.50 -14.03 36.28
N PRO A 95 -10.35 -13.39 37.46
CA PRO A 95 -9.04 -13.09 38.03
C PRO A 95 -8.15 -14.34 38.12
N LYS A 96 -6.89 -14.21 37.69
CA LYS A 96 -5.88 -15.29 37.73
C LYS A 96 -6.27 -16.60 37.03
N SER A 97 -7.25 -16.57 36.11
CA SER A 97 -7.66 -17.76 35.36
C SER A 97 -6.90 -17.90 34.03
N ILE A 98 -6.82 -16.80 33.28
CA ILE A 98 -6.10 -16.67 32.03
C ILE A 98 -5.66 -15.22 31.84
N ILE A 99 -4.50 -14.99 31.23
CA ILE A 99 -4.08 -13.65 30.79
C ILE A 99 -5.00 -13.23 29.62
N PRO A 100 -5.71 -12.08 29.70
CA PRO A 100 -6.64 -11.64 28.66
C PRO A 100 -6.05 -11.67 27.24
N GLU A 101 -4.83 -11.18 27.08
CA GLU A 101 -4.13 -11.10 25.81
C GLU A 101 -3.81 -12.49 25.24
N LEU A 102 -3.53 -13.47 26.09
CA LEU A 102 -3.38 -14.86 25.66
C LEU A 102 -4.70 -15.44 25.17
N LEU A 103 -5.81 -15.18 25.88
CA LEU A 103 -7.14 -15.59 25.42
C LEU A 103 -7.47 -14.93 24.08
N PHE A 104 -7.17 -13.65 23.93
CA PHE A 104 -7.39 -12.90 22.70
C PHE A 104 -6.61 -13.48 21.52
N LYS A 105 -5.30 -13.72 21.71
CA LYS A 105 -4.42 -14.36 20.72
C LYS A 105 -4.92 -15.77 20.37
N PHE A 106 -5.37 -16.55 21.35
CA PHE A 106 -5.95 -17.87 21.11
C PHE A 106 -7.22 -17.80 20.26
N LEU A 107 -8.19 -16.94 20.60
CA LEU A 107 -9.44 -16.82 19.86
C LEU A 107 -9.24 -16.37 18.40
N LYS A 108 -8.18 -15.57 18.15
CA LYS A 108 -7.76 -15.18 16.79
C LYS A 108 -6.86 -16.19 16.07
N SER A 109 -6.36 -17.22 16.77
CA SER A 109 -5.53 -18.27 16.17
C SER A 109 -6.33 -19.16 15.22
N LYS A 110 -5.62 -19.95 14.39
CA LYS A 110 -6.24 -20.94 13.51
C LYS A 110 -7.16 -21.91 14.28
N GLU A 111 -6.72 -22.34 15.45
CA GLU A 111 -7.48 -23.28 16.28
C GLU A 111 -8.70 -22.61 16.93
N GLY A 112 -8.53 -21.40 17.46
CA GLY A 112 -9.65 -20.61 18.01
C GLY A 112 -10.73 -20.36 16.94
N LEU A 113 -10.33 -19.91 15.76
CA LEU A 113 -11.25 -19.69 14.63
C LEU A 113 -11.92 -20.98 14.15
N ARG A 114 -11.22 -22.13 14.21
CA ARG A 114 -11.78 -23.45 13.88
C ARG A 114 -12.90 -23.82 14.86
N GLN A 115 -12.67 -23.67 16.16
CA GLN A 115 -13.68 -23.97 17.18
C GLN A 115 -14.84 -22.96 17.16
N ILE A 116 -14.57 -21.67 16.92
CA ILE A 116 -15.60 -20.65 16.73
C ILE A 116 -16.55 -21.07 15.59
N LYS A 117 -16.01 -21.50 14.44
CA LYS A 117 -16.82 -21.99 13.31
C LYS A 117 -17.61 -23.25 13.65
N LEU A 118 -17.05 -24.14 14.48
CA LEU A 118 -17.72 -25.37 14.91
C LEU A 118 -18.94 -25.09 15.80
N TYR A 119 -18.83 -24.14 16.72
CA TYR A 119 -19.89 -23.82 17.68
C TYR A 119 -20.86 -22.72 17.22
N ALA A 120 -20.52 -21.96 16.17
CA ALA A 120 -21.42 -20.96 15.61
C ALA A 120 -22.64 -21.61 14.94
N ARG A 121 -23.84 -21.12 15.26
CA ARG A 121 -25.13 -21.70 14.83
C ARG A 121 -25.82 -20.83 13.80
N GLY A 122 -26.48 -21.46 12.81
CA GLY A 122 -27.30 -20.77 11.81
C GLY A 122 -26.99 -21.22 10.39
N THR A 123 -27.99 -21.19 9.51
CA THR A 123 -27.88 -21.64 8.11
C THR A 123 -27.28 -20.57 7.19
N VAL A 124 -27.80 -19.35 7.26
CA VAL A 124 -27.36 -18.22 6.39
C VAL A 124 -26.38 -17.29 7.11
N ARG A 125 -26.58 -17.02 8.40
CA ARG A 125 -25.66 -16.26 9.25
C ARG A 125 -25.35 -17.08 10.49
N GLN A 126 -24.15 -17.63 10.55
CA GLN A 126 -23.66 -18.33 11.74
C GLN A 126 -23.40 -17.31 12.85
N ALA A 127 -24.11 -17.45 13.96
CA ALA A 127 -23.96 -16.63 15.15
C ALA A 127 -23.30 -17.44 16.26
N LEU A 128 -22.26 -16.91 16.89
CA LEU A 128 -21.71 -17.45 18.13
C LEU A 128 -22.30 -16.66 19.29
N ARG A 129 -23.17 -17.28 20.10
CA ARG A 129 -23.66 -16.65 21.34
C ARG A 129 -22.67 -16.90 22.47
N PHE A 130 -22.81 -16.19 23.58
CA PHE A 130 -21.90 -16.33 24.72
C PHE A 130 -21.86 -17.77 25.26
N GLU A 131 -23.01 -18.46 25.29
CA GLU A 131 -23.10 -19.86 25.74
C GLU A 131 -22.41 -20.83 24.79
N ASP A 132 -22.32 -20.49 23.50
CA ASP A 132 -21.61 -21.28 22.49
C ASP A 132 -20.10 -20.98 22.53
N LEU A 133 -19.70 -19.73 22.73
CA LEU A 133 -18.30 -19.35 23.02
C LEU A 133 -17.76 -20.12 24.23
N CYS A 134 -18.56 -20.23 25.29
CA CYS A 134 -18.26 -20.95 26.51
C CYS A 134 -17.91 -22.44 26.32
N LYS A 135 -18.26 -23.05 25.17
CA LYS A 135 -17.95 -24.46 24.85
C LYS A 135 -16.60 -24.66 24.20
N ILE A 136 -15.94 -23.57 23.77
CA ILE A 136 -14.59 -23.63 23.21
C ILE A 136 -13.63 -24.14 24.27
N GLU A 137 -12.71 -24.98 23.84
CA GLU A 137 -11.74 -25.65 24.69
C GLU A 137 -10.33 -25.15 24.38
N LEU A 138 -9.53 -25.01 25.43
CA LEU A 138 -8.12 -24.64 25.33
C LEU A 138 -7.28 -25.42 26.34
N THR A 139 -6.04 -25.68 25.96
CA THR A 139 -5.02 -26.27 26.83
C THR A 139 -4.09 -25.18 27.29
N ILE A 140 -4.07 -24.89 28.59
CA ILE A 140 -3.28 -23.80 29.17
C ILE A 140 -2.45 -24.28 30.35
N PRO A 141 -1.26 -23.69 30.58
CA PRO A 141 -0.49 -23.94 31.80
C PRO A 141 -1.13 -23.20 33.00
N HIS A 142 -0.57 -23.42 34.19
CA HIS A 142 -0.93 -22.64 35.39
C HIS A 142 -0.62 -21.15 35.20
N TYR A 143 -1.35 -20.28 35.91
CA TYR A 143 -1.31 -18.83 35.70
C TYR A 143 0.11 -18.24 35.78
N ASP A 144 0.93 -18.64 36.76
CA ASP A 144 2.29 -18.11 36.89
C ASP A 144 3.20 -18.50 35.70
N GLU A 145 2.97 -19.67 35.11
CA GLU A 145 3.67 -20.09 33.89
C GLU A 145 3.12 -19.38 32.65
N GLN A 146 1.83 -19.00 32.64
CA GLN A 146 1.29 -18.13 31.59
C GLN A 146 1.96 -16.76 31.59
N VAL A 147 2.24 -16.18 32.77
CA VAL A 147 2.92 -14.89 32.89
C VAL A 147 4.31 -14.95 32.27
N LYS A 148 5.12 -15.95 32.65
CA LYS A 148 6.46 -16.16 32.07
C LYS A 148 6.41 -16.37 30.56
N LEU A 149 5.44 -17.14 30.08
CA LEU A 149 5.25 -17.39 28.65
C LEU A 149 4.88 -16.09 27.91
N PHE A 150 3.95 -15.32 28.47
CA PHE A 150 3.47 -14.09 27.86
C PHE A 150 4.57 -13.03 27.80
N GLU A 151 5.37 -12.87 28.86
CA GLU A 151 6.53 -11.98 28.85
C GLU A 151 7.48 -12.31 27.70
N LYS A 152 7.79 -13.59 27.49
CA LYS A 152 8.66 -14.03 26.38
C LYS A 152 8.05 -13.77 25.01
N ILE A 153 6.74 -14.00 24.85
CA ILE A 153 6.01 -13.68 23.61
C ILE A 153 6.10 -12.19 23.33
N SER A 154 5.77 -11.35 24.31
CA SER A 154 5.76 -9.88 24.18
C SER A 154 7.15 -9.34 23.84
N LEU A 155 8.21 -9.86 24.45
CA LEU A 155 9.59 -9.50 24.10
C LEU A 155 9.93 -9.83 22.65
N THR A 156 9.58 -11.04 22.20
CA THR A 156 9.85 -11.50 20.83
C THR A 156 9.05 -10.69 19.80
N GLU A 157 7.80 -10.36 20.10
CA GLU A 157 6.95 -9.53 19.24
C GLU A 157 7.53 -8.12 19.10
N ASN A 158 7.99 -7.52 20.21
CA ASN A 158 8.63 -6.21 20.19
C ASN A 158 9.92 -6.20 19.37
N GLU A 159 10.75 -7.25 19.46
CA GLU A 159 11.95 -7.39 18.61
C GLU A 159 11.59 -7.53 17.13
N THR A 160 10.53 -8.28 16.82
CA THR A 160 10.04 -8.44 15.44
C THR A 160 9.57 -7.12 14.84
N ILE A 161 8.82 -6.32 15.62
CA ILE A 161 8.37 -4.99 15.19
C ILE A 161 9.56 -4.07 14.90
N LYS A 162 10.58 -4.08 15.76
CA LYS A 162 11.81 -3.29 15.56
C LYS A 162 12.52 -3.69 14.26
N LEU A 163 12.68 -4.99 14.00
CA LEU A 163 13.32 -5.50 12.77
C LEU A 163 12.54 -5.14 11.51
N ASN A 164 11.21 -5.20 11.56
CA ASN A 164 10.37 -4.80 10.42
C ASN A 164 10.51 -3.30 10.12
N ASN A 165 10.44 -2.45 11.14
CA ASN A 165 10.61 -1.00 10.96
C ASN A 165 12.00 -0.66 10.41
N GLU A 166 13.05 -1.34 10.87
CA GLU A 166 14.40 -1.17 10.34
C GLU A 166 14.48 -1.61 8.87
N THR A 167 13.84 -2.72 8.51
CA THR A 167 13.81 -3.20 7.12
C THR A 167 13.13 -2.19 6.19
N ASP A 168 12.00 -1.63 6.61
CA ASP A 168 11.28 -0.60 5.84
C ASP A 168 12.10 0.68 5.69
N PHE A 169 12.80 1.08 6.75
CA PHE A 169 13.71 2.22 6.73
C PHE A 169 14.88 2.00 5.75
N GLN A 170 15.52 0.84 5.80
CA GLN A 170 16.61 0.49 4.88
C GLN A 170 16.14 0.44 3.42
N LEU A 171 14.94 -0.10 3.15
CA LEU A 171 14.36 -0.11 1.80
C LEU A 171 14.14 1.31 1.25
N ASN A 172 13.71 2.22 2.12
CA ASN A 172 13.58 3.64 1.78
C ASN A 172 14.95 4.26 1.46
N ILE A 173 15.97 4.03 2.30
CA ILE A 173 17.34 4.51 2.05
C ILE A 173 17.86 4.00 0.71
N VAL A 174 17.71 2.71 0.40
CA VAL A 174 18.16 2.14 -0.88
C VAL A 174 17.48 2.84 -2.06
N THR A 175 16.20 3.17 -1.93
CA THR A 175 15.46 3.91 -2.97
C THR A 175 16.02 5.32 -3.15
N GLN A 176 16.27 6.05 -2.06
CA GLN A 176 16.86 7.38 -2.11
C GLN A 176 18.30 7.36 -2.68
N LEU A 177 19.11 6.38 -2.28
CA LEU A 177 20.48 6.22 -2.75
C LEU A 177 20.52 5.95 -4.26
N ARG A 178 19.60 5.11 -4.78
CA ARG A 178 19.48 4.87 -6.23
C ARG A 178 19.14 6.16 -6.98
N GLN A 179 18.21 6.96 -6.47
CA GLN A 179 17.86 8.25 -7.07
C GLN A 179 19.03 9.24 -7.03
N ALA A 180 19.74 9.30 -5.92
CA ALA A 180 20.95 10.12 -5.78
C ALA A 180 22.03 9.67 -6.77
N PHE A 181 22.31 8.37 -6.85
CA PHE A 181 23.28 7.80 -7.78
C PHE A 181 22.92 8.13 -9.23
N LEU A 182 21.68 7.89 -9.65
CA LEU A 182 21.23 8.23 -11.01
C LEU A 182 21.36 9.74 -11.30
N ARG A 183 21.03 10.59 -10.33
CA ARG A 183 21.20 12.04 -10.47
C ARG A 183 22.67 12.42 -10.67
N GLU A 184 23.57 11.93 -9.82
CA GLU A 184 25.01 12.21 -9.96
C GLU A 184 25.57 11.61 -11.27
N ALA A 185 25.09 10.44 -11.69
CA ALA A 185 25.47 9.79 -12.95
C ALA A 185 25.08 10.66 -14.16
N MET A 186 23.83 11.12 -14.20
CA MET A 186 23.30 11.97 -15.26
C MET A 186 23.95 13.36 -15.29
N GLN A 187 24.51 13.81 -14.16
CA GLN A 187 25.29 15.05 -14.06
C GLN A 187 26.77 14.85 -14.45
N GLY A 188 27.19 13.64 -14.80
CA GLY A 188 28.58 13.33 -15.16
C GLY A 188 29.55 13.30 -13.97
N LYS A 189 29.06 13.31 -12.74
CA LYS A 189 29.91 13.43 -11.53
C LYS A 189 30.47 12.11 -11.01
N LEU A 190 29.98 10.98 -11.50
CA LEU A 190 30.37 9.65 -11.02
C LEU A 190 31.61 9.07 -11.71
N VAL A 191 32.13 9.71 -12.76
CA VAL A 191 33.30 9.24 -13.50
C VAL A 191 34.33 10.37 -13.54
N PRO A 192 35.63 10.09 -13.27
CA PRO A 192 36.69 11.06 -13.48
C PRO A 192 36.65 11.59 -14.90
N GLN A 193 36.77 12.90 -15.04
CA GLN A 193 36.68 13.56 -16.34
C GLN A 193 38.07 13.65 -17.00
N ASP A 194 38.23 13.16 -18.23
CA ASP A 194 39.46 13.34 -19.01
C ASP A 194 39.40 14.68 -19.78
N LYS A 195 40.51 15.42 -19.80
CA LYS A 195 40.62 16.67 -20.56
C LYS A 195 40.83 16.43 -22.06
N ASN A 196 41.18 15.22 -22.45
CA ASN A 196 41.38 14.81 -23.84
C ASN A 196 40.12 14.18 -24.44
N ASP A 197 39.05 14.02 -23.67
CA ASP A 197 37.77 13.54 -24.18
C ASP A 197 37.23 14.49 -25.25
N GLU A 198 36.55 13.90 -26.24
CA GLU A 198 35.93 14.70 -27.29
C GLU A 198 34.83 15.59 -26.71
N PRO A 199 34.82 16.90 -27.00
CA PRO A 199 33.81 17.79 -26.47
C PRO A 199 32.44 17.45 -27.08
N ALA A 200 31.38 17.58 -26.26
CA ALA A 200 30.02 17.27 -26.69
C ALA A 200 29.57 18.09 -27.92
N THR A 201 30.21 19.22 -28.18
CA THR A 201 29.99 20.07 -29.36
C THR A 201 30.26 19.35 -30.68
N GLU A 202 31.26 18.46 -30.76
CA GLU A 202 31.56 17.69 -31.98
C GLU A 202 30.51 16.60 -32.24
N LEU A 203 30.03 15.94 -31.19
CA LEU A 203 28.90 15.01 -31.30
C LEU A 203 27.64 15.73 -31.77
N LEU A 204 27.34 16.91 -31.23
CA LEU A 204 26.19 17.70 -31.68
C LEU A 204 26.30 18.13 -33.15
N LYS A 205 27.49 18.47 -33.64
CA LYS A 205 27.68 18.77 -35.08
C LYS A 205 27.31 17.56 -35.93
N ARG A 206 27.73 16.36 -35.54
CA ARG A 206 27.38 15.10 -36.22
C ARG A 206 25.87 14.83 -36.18
N ILE A 207 25.23 15.01 -35.03
CA ILE A 207 23.77 14.84 -34.89
C ILE A 207 23.02 15.86 -35.76
N LYS A 208 23.45 17.13 -35.80
CA LYS A 208 22.85 18.16 -36.66
C LYS A 208 22.96 17.81 -38.14
N ALA A 209 24.14 17.38 -38.59
CA ALA A 209 24.35 16.94 -39.96
C ALA A 209 23.46 15.75 -40.33
N GLU A 210 23.33 14.78 -39.43
CA GLU A 210 22.46 13.61 -39.63
C GLU A 210 20.98 14.02 -39.69
N LYS A 211 20.55 14.92 -38.79
CA LYS A 211 19.20 15.50 -38.80
C LYS A 211 18.91 16.21 -40.12
N GLU A 212 19.86 16.97 -40.67
CA GLU A 212 19.71 17.64 -41.97
C GLU A 212 19.58 16.64 -43.11
N LYS A 213 20.38 15.56 -43.13
CA LYS A 213 20.23 14.49 -44.13
C LYS A 213 18.83 13.86 -44.07
N LEU A 214 18.33 13.54 -42.88
CA LEU A 214 16.99 12.96 -42.71
C LEU A 214 15.88 13.91 -43.17
N ILE A 215 16.08 15.24 -43.06
CA ILE A 215 15.16 16.24 -43.63
C ILE A 215 15.20 16.22 -45.16
N VAL A 216 16.40 16.16 -45.75
CA VAL A 216 16.59 16.12 -47.21
C VAL A 216 16.01 14.84 -47.81
N GLU A 217 16.17 13.71 -47.13
CA GLU A 217 15.58 12.41 -47.52
C GLU A 217 14.05 12.35 -47.36
N GLY A 218 13.43 13.39 -46.79
CA GLY A 218 11.98 13.45 -46.55
C GLY A 218 11.48 12.56 -45.40
N LYS A 219 12.40 11.90 -44.67
CA LYS A 219 12.09 11.10 -43.47
C LYS A 219 11.75 11.99 -42.26
N LEU A 220 12.24 13.23 -42.24
CA LEU A 220 11.92 14.23 -41.21
C LEU A 220 11.27 15.48 -41.82
N LYS A 221 10.19 15.96 -41.21
CA LYS A 221 9.63 17.28 -41.54
C LYS A 221 10.54 18.38 -40.98
N LYS A 222 10.70 19.47 -41.74
CA LYS A 222 11.42 20.66 -41.28
C LYS A 222 10.70 21.25 -40.06
N GLN A 223 11.40 21.31 -38.93
CA GLN A 223 10.88 21.85 -37.67
C GLN A 223 11.27 23.32 -37.53
N LYS A 224 10.46 24.08 -36.78
CA LYS A 224 10.83 25.45 -36.39
C LYS A 224 12.04 25.40 -35.44
N PRO A 225 12.98 26.35 -35.53
CA PRO A 225 14.07 26.44 -34.58
C PRO A 225 13.50 26.65 -33.17
N LEU A 226 14.04 25.90 -32.19
CA LEU A 226 13.70 26.06 -30.79
C LEU A 226 14.42 27.29 -30.20
N PRO A 227 13.85 27.91 -29.16
CA PRO A 227 14.53 28.99 -28.45
C PRO A 227 15.81 28.47 -27.79
N GLU A 228 16.84 29.33 -27.81
CA GLU A 228 18.08 29.08 -27.08
C GLU A 228 17.80 28.83 -25.59
N ILE A 229 18.65 28.01 -24.96
CA ILE A 229 18.55 27.71 -23.54
C ILE A 229 19.05 28.93 -22.77
N LYS A 230 18.18 29.51 -21.94
CA LYS A 230 18.55 30.65 -21.10
C LYS A 230 19.39 30.19 -19.90
N PRO A 231 20.27 31.03 -19.34
CA PRO A 231 21.02 30.69 -18.13
C PRO A 231 20.13 30.29 -16.94
N GLU A 232 18.95 30.89 -16.84
CA GLU A 232 17.94 30.59 -15.80
C GLU A 232 17.34 29.18 -15.93
N GLU A 233 17.39 28.57 -17.11
CA GLU A 233 16.88 27.21 -17.37
C GLU A 233 17.92 26.12 -17.03
N ILE A 234 19.15 26.50 -16.71
CA ILE A 234 20.25 25.58 -16.43
C ILE A 234 20.22 25.20 -14.94
N PRO A 235 19.85 23.95 -14.58
CA PRO A 235 19.64 23.57 -13.19
C PRO A 235 20.94 23.40 -12.39
N TYR A 236 22.06 23.17 -13.06
CA TYR A 236 23.38 22.99 -12.46
C TYR A 236 24.47 23.31 -13.48
N GLN A 237 25.66 23.66 -13.00
CA GLN A 237 26.84 23.78 -13.87
C GLN A 237 27.31 22.38 -14.26
N PRO A 238 27.31 22.05 -15.56
CA PRO A 238 27.77 20.74 -16.01
C PRO A 238 29.30 20.67 -15.89
N PRO A 239 29.88 19.49 -15.58
CA PRO A 239 31.33 19.34 -15.59
C PRO A 239 31.87 19.33 -17.04
N ASN A 240 33.07 19.87 -17.23
CA ASN A 240 33.79 19.88 -18.50
C ASN A 240 32.97 20.42 -19.70
N ASP A 241 33.17 19.87 -20.90
CA ASP A 241 32.53 20.23 -22.17
C ASP A 241 31.12 19.65 -22.35
N LEU A 242 30.48 19.18 -21.26
CA LEU A 242 29.08 18.80 -21.29
C LEU A 242 28.21 20.05 -21.45
N ILE A 243 27.21 19.94 -22.33
CA ILE A 243 26.34 21.06 -22.69
C ILE A 243 24.88 20.64 -22.59
N PHE A 244 24.06 21.57 -22.12
CA PHE A 244 22.62 21.40 -22.14
C PHE A 244 22.12 21.59 -23.57
N VAL A 245 21.23 20.69 -24.00
CA VAL A 245 20.57 20.74 -25.31
C VAL A 245 19.08 20.51 -25.13
N ARG A 246 18.25 20.97 -26.08
CA ARG A 246 16.84 20.63 -26.08
C ARG A 246 16.71 19.18 -26.55
N LEU A 247 15.79 18.41 -25.96
CA LEU A 247 15.63 16.98 -26.30
C LEU A 247 15.39 16.76 -27.81
N GLN A 248 14.67 17.66 -28.47
CA GLN A 248 14.38 17.61 -29.91
C GLN A 248 15.61 17.90 -30.80
N ASP A 249 16.72 18.37 -30.22
CA ASP A 249 17.99 18.53 -30.92
C ASP A 249 18.70 17.20 -31.12
N ILE A 250 18.43 16.21 -30.25
CA ILE A 250 19.10 14.90 -30.24
C ILE A 250 18.15 13.72 -30.45
N CYS A 251 16.83 13.93 -30.38
CA CYS A 251 15.82 12.89 -30.57
C CYS A 251 14.69 13.31 -31.51
N HIS A 252 14.12 12.31 -32.18
CA HIS A 252 12.78 12.34 -32.73
C HIS A 252 11.76 12.20 -31.60
N ILE A 253 10.69 13.01 -31.68
CA ILE A 253 9.54 12.92 -30.77
C ILE A 253 8.31 12.80 -31.64
N GLU A 254 7.70 11.61 -31.64
CA GLU A 254 6.58 11.29 -32.50
C GLU A 254 5.37 10.90 -31.66
N LYS A 255 4.26 11.60 -31.87
CA LYS A 255 3.02 11.34 -31.16
C LYS A 255 2.39 10.06 -31.68
N GLY A 256 1.92 9.21 -30.77
CA GLY A 256 1.13 8.04 -31.13
C GLY A 256 -0.13 8.42 -31.92
N ASN A 257 -0.58 7.53 -32.78
CA ASN A 257 -1.73 7.76 -33.66
C ASN A 257 -2.93 6.85 -33.31
N ILE A 258 -2.75 5.86 -32.44
CA ILE A 258 -3.80 4.90 -32.10
C ILE A 258 -4.69 5.42 -30.97
N GLY A 259 -5.97 5.62 -31.26
CA GLY A 259 -6.97 5.77 -30.21
C GLY A 259 -7.21 4.42 -29.54
N ILE A 260 -6.97 4.30 -28.24
CA ILE A 260 -7.01 3.01 -27.51
C ILE A 260 -8.32 2.23 -27.74
N MET A 261 -9.47 2.93 -27.80
CA MET A 261 -10.78 2.29 -28.07
C MET A 261 -10.95 1.75 -29.50
N LYS A 262 -10.06 2.11 -30.43
CA LYS A 262 -10.07 1.68 -31.82
C LYS A 262 -8.98 0.65 -32.13
N ALA A 263 -8.16 0.27 -31.14
CA ALA A 263 -7.12 -0.72 -31.32
C ALA A 263 -7.73 -2.09 -31.65
N ALA A 264 -7.22 -2.74 -32.69
CA ALA A 264 -7.64 -4.09 -33.08
C ALA A 264 -6.59 -5.09 -32.57
N PRO A 265 -6.94 -6.10 -31.78
CA PRO A 265 -5.97 -7.08 -31.29
C PRO A 265 -5.16 -7.70 -32.42
N GLY A 266 -3.85 -7.84 -32.22
CA GLY A 266 -2.95 -8.40 -33.21
C GLY A 266 -1.58 -8.79 -32.67
N ASP A 267 -0.59 -8.86 -33.55
CA ASP A 267 0.73 -9.42 -33.26
C ASP A 267 1.74 -8.39 -32.70
N TYR A 268 1.44 -7.09 -32.81
CA TYR A 268 2.36 -6.04 -32.39
C TYR A 268 1.95 -5.46 -31.03
N PRO A 269 2.90 -5.14 -30.14
CA PRO A 269 2.60 -4.50 -28.87
C PRO A 269 2.07 -3.07 -29.09
N LEU A 270 1.00 -2.74 -28.38
CA LEU A 270 0.46 -1.39 -28.28
C LEU A 270 0.77 -0.83 -26.88
N VAL A 271 1.64 0.18 -26.84
CA VAL A 271 1.97 0.87 -25.59
C VAL A 271 0.89 1.89 -25.28
N THR A 272 0.32 1.81 -24.09
CA THR A 272 -0.73 2.69 -23.56
C THR A 272 -0.36 3.17 -22.15
N LEU A 273 -1.24 3.96 -21.53
CA LEU A 273 -1.09 4.33 -20.12
C LEU A 273 -1.54 3.23 -19.15
N SER A 274 -2.04 2.08 -19.58
CA SER A 274 -2.38 0.99 -18.66
C SER A 274 -1.14 0.23 -18.21
N GLU A 275 -1.23 -0.44 -17.06
CA GLU A 275 -0.15 -1.32 -16.59
C GLU A 275 0.02 -2.54 -17.51
N GLU A 276 -1.10 -3.05 -18.02
CA GLU A 276 -1.11 -4.11 -19.02
C GLU A 276 -0.93 -3.53 -20.43
N ARG A 277 -0.10 -4.20 -21.22
CA ARG A 277 0.10 -3.87 -22.63
C ARG A 277 -1.05 -4.43 -23.45
N LEU A 278 -1.56 -3.63 -24.39
CA LEU A 278 -2.48 -4.11 -25.40
C LEU A 278 -1.69 -4.61 -26.61
N SER A 279 -2.40 -5.16 -27.59
CA SER A 279 -1.84 -5.44 -28.91
C SER A 279 -2.59 -4.72 -30.02
N ASP A 280 -1.90 -4.56 -31.14
CA ASP A 280 -2.41 -3.98 -32.36
C ASP A 280 -2.07 -4.88 -33.55
N LYS A 281 -2.92 -4.83 -34.58
CA LYS A 281 -2.72 -5.58 -35.83
C LYS A 281 -1.56 -5.03 -36.65
N ASP A 282 -1.39 -3.72 -36.62
CA ASP A 282 -0.36 -2.99 -37.37
C ASP A 282 0.68 -2.37 -36.42
N TYR A 283 1.84 -2.02 -36.95
CA TYR A 283 2.88 -1.27 -36.24
C TYR A 283 3.18 0.05 -36.95
N TYR A 284 3.59 1.06 -36.17
CA TYR A 284 3.98 2.37 -36.70
C TYR A 284 5.42 2.75 -36.38
N PHE A 285 6.03 2.06 -35.42
CA PHE A 285 7.42 2.26 -35.02
C PHE A 285 8.19 0.96 -35.17
N ASP A 286 9.43 1.05 -35.65
CA ASP A 286 10.40 -0.05 -35.69
C ASP A 286 11.75 0.49 -35.19
N CYS A 287 11.85 0.70 -33.87
CA CYS A 287 13.00 1.38 -33.26
C CYS A 287 13.12 1.06 -31.76
N LYS A 288 14.16 1.62 -31.12
CA LYS A 288 14.29 1.69 -29.66
C LYS A 288 13.77 3.04 -29.20
N ALA A 289 12.70 3.07 -28.43
CA ALA A 289 12.08 4.32 -27.99
C ALA A 289 11.71 4.32 -26.51
N VAL A 290 11.84 5.50 -25.91
CA VAL A 290 11.23 5.82 -24.63
C VAL A 290 9.85 6.41 -24.91
N ILE A 291 8.81 5.80 -24.35
CA ILE A 291 7.43 6.21 -24.52
C ILE A 291 7.02 7.09 -23.34
N ILE A 292 6.60 8.33 -23.63
CA ILE A 292 6.33 9.36 -22.65
C ILE A 292 4.86 9.81 -22.72
N PRO A 293 4.16 9.92 -21.58
CA PRO A 293 2.85 10.55 -21.52
C PRO A 293 2.88 12.02 -21.97
N ILE A 294 1.97 12.39 -22.86
CA ILE A 294 1.74 13.80 -23.24
C ILE A 294 0.69 14.44 -22.32
N ILE A 295 -0.15 13.62 -21.69
CA ILE A 295 -1.12 14.03 -20.67
C ILE A 295 -0.76 13.39 -19.34
N SER A 296 -1.30 13.94 -18.25
CA SER A 296 -1.15 13.33 -16.94
C SER A 296 -1.61 11.86 -16.93
N SER A 297 -0.76 11.00 -16.39
CA SER A 297 -1.09 9.60 -16.12
C SER A 297 -2.08 9.41 -14.96
N ALA A 298 -2.37 10.47 -14.18
CA ALA A 298 -3.22 10.44 -12.98
C ALA A 298 -4.55 11.22 -13.09
N GLY A 299 -4.89 11.74 -14.29
CA GLY A 299 -6.14 12.49 -14.55
C GLY A 299 -5.97 14.02 -14.58
N HIS A 300 -7.09 14.73 -14.79
CA HIS A 300 -7.09 16.20 -14.92
C HIS A 300 -6.61 16.88 -13.62
N GLY A 301 -5.62 17.78 -13.73
CA GLY A 301 -5.18 18.65 -12.62
C GLY A 301 -3.99 18.16 -11.79
N LYS A 302 -3.45 16.96 -12.04
CA LYS A 302 -2.19 16.47 -11.40
C LYS A 302 -1.13 16.28 -12.48
N ALA A 303 0.05 16.90 -12.38
CA ALA A 303 1.14 16.65 -13.33
C ALA A 303 1.94 15.40 -12.90
N GLU A 304 1.59 14.22 -13.41
CA GLU A 304 2.29 12.97 -13.10
C GLU A 304 2.74 12.23 -14.37
N MET A 305 4.04 11.92 -14.47
CA MET A 305 4.69 11.17 -15.58
C MET A 305 5.16 9.76 -15.15
N LYS A 306 4.51 9.11 -14.19
CA LYS A 306 4.99 7.83 -13.63
C LYS A 306 5.05 6.67 -14.62
N ARG A 307 4.31 6.75 -15.74
CA ARG A 307 4.17 5.67 -16.72
C ARG A 307 4.99 5.94 -17.98
N MET A 308 6.31 5.99 -17.80
CA MET A 308 7.25 5.94 -18.92
C MET A 308 7.60 4.48 -19.23
N HIS A 309 7.64 4.15 -20.51
CA HIS A 309 7.95 2.78 -20.95
C HIS A 309 9.16 2.78 -21.89
N TYR A 310 9.93 1.71 -21.88
CA TYR A 310 10.89 1.42 -22.94
C TYR A 310 10.30 0.36 -23.87
N GLN A 311 10.44 0.57 -25.17
CA GLN A 311 9.99 -0.36 -26.20
C GLN A 311 11.06 -0.47 -27.29
N GLU A 312 11.26 -1.71 -27.75
CA GLU A 312 12.17 -2.04 -28.84
C GLU A 312 11.45 -2.87 -29.91
N GLY A 313 11.88 -2.71 -31.17
CA GLY A 313 11.38 -3.44 -32.32
C GLY A 313 10.12 -2.80 -32.90
N LYS A 314 9.21 -3.64 -33.41
CA LYS A 314 7.95 -3.21 -34.04
C LYS A 314 6.84 -3.00 -33.02
N PHE A 315 6.29 -1.79 -32.94
CA PHE A 315 5.21 -1.47 -31.99
C PHE A 315 4.32 -0.31 -32.45
N SER A 316 3.21 -0.15 -31.73
CA SER A 316 2.27 0.96 -31.86
C SER A 316 2.17 1.72 -30.54
N VAL A 317 1.78 2.99 -30.60
CA VAL A 317 1.70 3.89 -29.45
C VAL A 317 0.36 4.58 -29.41
N GLY A 318 -0.26 4.59 -28.24
CA GLY A 318 -1.52 5.30 -28.02
C GLY A 318 -1.40 6.81 -28.26
N ASN A 319 -2.48 7.44 -28.72
CA ASN A 319 -2.50 8.85 -29.14
C ASN A 319 -2.35 9.90 -28.03
N ILE A 320 -2.22 9.46 -26.79
CA ILE A 320 -1.96 10.27 -25.60
C ILE A 320 -0.50 10.15 -25.11
N LEU A 321 0.31 9.40 -25.85
CA LEU A 321 1.72 9.15 -25.61
C LEU A 321 2.55 9.62 -26.82
N CYS A 322 3.84 9.86 -26.61
CA CYS A 322 4.82 10.01 -27.69
C CYS A 322 5.95 8.98 -27.56
N ALA A 323 6.48 8.53 -28.68
CA ALA A 323 7.73 7.81 -28.77
C ALA A 323 8.88 8.80 -28.93
N VAL A 324 9.91 8.66 -28.10
CA VAL A 324 11.16 9.43 -28.16
C VAL A 324 12.29 8.48 -28.51
N HIS A 325 12.93 8.69 -29.65
CA HIS A 325 14.08 7.88 -30.11
C HIS A 325 15.17 8.77 -30.72
N PRO A 326 16.45 8.39 -30.62
CA PRO A 326 17.56 9.19 -31.17
C PRO A 326 17.51 9.30 -32.71
N PHE A 327 18.21 10.30 -33.26
CA PHE A 327 18.34 10.48 -34.73
C PHE A 327 19.11 9.35 -35.43
N ASN A 328 19.98 8.65 -34.70
CA ASN A 328 20.52 7.31 -35.00
C ASN A 328 21.27 6.77 -33.79
#